data_AF-A0A7J4JR52-F1
#
_entry.id   AF-A0A7J4JR52-F1
#
_cell.length_a   1.000
_cell.length_b   1.000
_cell.length_c   1.000
_cell.angle_alpha   90.00
_cell.angle_beta   90.00
_cell.angle_gamma   90.00
#
_symmetry.space_group_name_H-M   'P 1'
#
loop_
_entity.id
_entity.type
_entity.pdbx_description
1 polymer ?
#
loop_
_entity_poly.entity_id
_entity_poly.type
_entity_poly.pdbx_seq_one_letter_code
_entity_poly.pdbx_strand_id
1 'polypeptide(L)'
;MAAKKFDLEKHLAEEHHDLGRGTKLRDAILGGQDGLVNVLGVILGVAAATYETRIVIIAGLAATFAESISMAAVAYTSTKAEEDFYRSQYEKEKAEVEKGSPTEVEEVREIYRRNGFGGKMLEAIVKKITSDKKVWLDFMMHEELGLDKPQGGAFNSALLVGVAALIGSVIPLAAFFFLPVTQAIYSSLVLSALVLFAAGVVKARLTTGKWWKSGLELMMIGMISAIVGYAVGALLGVAIA
;
A
#
# COMPACT_ATOMS: atom_id res chain seq x y z
N MET A 1 10.33 -39.42 -8.82
CA MET A 1 10.98 -38.09 -8.77
C MET A 1 10.20 -37.00 -9.50
N ALA A 2 9.60 -37.25 -10.67
CA ALA A 2 8.84 -36.24 -11.42
C ALA A 2 7.59 -35.68 -10.70
N ALA A 3 6.79 -36.52 -10.03
CA ALA A 3 5.59 -36.07 -9.32
C ALA A 3 5.90 -35.11 -8.15
N LYS A 4 7.00 -35.34 -7.42
CA LYS A 4 7.45 -34.48 -6.30
C LYS A 4 8.01 -33.14 -6.78
N LYS A 5 8.54 -33.09 -8.01
CA LYS A 5 9.04 -31.87 -8.65
C LYS A 5 7.87 -31.00 -9.17
N PHE A 6 6.83 -31.63 -9.71
CA PHE A 6 5.62 -30.95 -10.17
C PHE A 6 4.83 -30.30 -9.03
N ASP A 7 4.77 -30.95 -7.87
CA ASP A 7 4.11 -30.42 -6.67
C ASP A 7 4.90 -29.23 -6.07
N LEU A 8 6.23 -29.28 -6.10
CA LEU A 8 7.11 -28.20 -5.65
C LEU A 8 7.07 -26.98 -6.57
N GLU A 9 7.15 -27.17 -7.90
CA GLU A 9 7.07 -26.07 -8.87
C GLU A 9 5.71 -25.35 -8.78
N LYS A 10 4.63 -26.12 -8.58
CA LYS A 10 3.30 -25.56 -8.36
C LYS A 10 3.21 -24.80 -7.04
N HIS A 11 3.76 -25.35 -5.96
CA HIS A 11 3.75 -24.69 -4.65
C HIS A 11 4.54 -23.37 -4.65
N LEU A 12 5.71 -23.35 -5.27
CA LEU A 12 6.52 -22.13 -5.44
C LEU A 12 5.82 -21.09 -6.32
N ALA A 13 5.14 -21.53 -7.38
CA ALA A 13 4.36 -20.63 -8.23
C ALA A 13 3.15 -20.03 -7.49
N GLU A 14 2.50 -20.80 -6.61
CA GLU A 14 1.41 -20.33 -5.75
C GLU A 14 1.91 -19.27 -4.75
N GLU A 15 3.05 -19.49 -4.09
CA GLU A 15 3.64 -18.52 -3.15
C GLU A 15 4.05 -17.20 -3.83
N HIS A 16 4.71 -17.25 -4.99
CA HIS A 16 5.06 -16.05 -5.74
C HIS A 16 3.83 -15.27 -6.22
N HIS A 17 2.75 -15.96 -6.57
CA HIS A 17 1.49 -15.32 -6.96
C HIS A 17 0.80 -14.63 -5.79
N ASP A 18 0.94 -15.14 -4.57
CA ASP A 18 0.37 -14.53 -3.36
C ASP A 18 1.10 -13.24 -2.94
N LEU A 19 2.41 -13.11 -3.19
CA LEU A 19 3.14 -11.85 -2.98
C LEU A 19 2.57 -10.71 -3.84
N GLY A 20 2.30 -10.98 -5.12
CA GLY A 20 1.68 -10.01 -6.04
C GLY A 20 0.23 -9.64 -5.68
N ARG A 21 -0.50 -10.56 -5.02
CA ARG A 21 -1.82 -10.26 -4.44
C ARG A 21 -1.71 -9.35 -3.22
N GLY A 22 -0.68 -9.53 -2.39
CA GLY A 22 -0.42 -8.71 -1.21
C GLY A 22 -0.25 -7.22 -1.55
N THR A 23 0.56 -6.91 -2.56
CA THR A 23 0.77 -5.51 -3.01
C THR A 23 -0.51 -4.88 -3.53
N LYS A 24 -1.27 -5.60 -4.37
CA LYS A 24 -2.56 -5.10 -4.90
C LYS A 24 -3.59 -4.89 -3.80
N LEU A 25 -3.66 -5.79 -2.83
CA LEU A 25 -4.57 -5.66 -1.70
C LEU A 25 -4.21 -4.45 -0.84
N ARG A 26 -2.92 -4.27 -0.54
CA ARG A 26 -2.40 -3.10 0.19
C ARG A 26 -2.83 -1.82 -0.53
N ASP A 27 -2.55 -1.71 -1.82
CA ASP A 27 -2.83 -0.51 -2.63
C ASP A 27 -4.33 -0.20 -2.70
N ALA A 28 -5.18 -1.22 -2.86
CA ALA A 28 -6.64 -1.05 -2.86
C ALA A 28 -7.19 -0.59 -1.50
N ILE A 29 -6.68 -1.17 -0.39
CA ILE A 29 -7.08 -0.76 0.95
C ILE A 29 -6.61 0.68 1.23
N LEU A 30 -5.35 1.00 0.88
CA LEU A 30 -4.79 2.34 1.06
C LEU A 30 -5.63 3.39 0.33
N GLY A 31 -5.88 3.21 -0.97
CA GLY A 31 -6.69 4.15 -1.73
C GLY A 31 -8.11 4.27 -1.18
N GLY A 32 -8.82 3.13 -1.02
CA GLY A 32 -10.22 3.14 -0.61
C GLY A 32 -10.46 3.69 0.80
N GLN A 33 -9.57 3.36 1.75
CA GLN A 33 -9.66 3.88 3.11
C GLN A 33 -9.41 5.40 3.12
N ASP A 34 -8.36 5.87 2.45
CA ASP A 34 -7.98 7.27 2.48
C ASP A 34 -9.03 8.15 1.80
N GLY A 35 -9.47 7.76 0.60
CA GLY A 35 -10.54 8.45 -0.12
C GLY A 35 -11.84 8.55 0.68
N LEU A 36 -12.23 7.49 1.39
CA LEU A 36 -13.42 7.48 2.25
C LEU A 36 -13.24 8.42 3.44
N VAL A 37 -12.13 8.31 4.17
CA VAL A 37 -11.89 9.05 5.41
C VAL A 37 -11.71 10.54 5.15
N ASN A 38 -10.91 10.91 4.14
CA ASN A 38 -10.64 12.32 3.86
C ASN A 38 -11.89 13.04 3.36
N VAL A 39 -12.61 12.45 2.39
CA VAL A 39 -13.84 13.06 1.87
C VAL A 39 -14.93 13.11 2.93
N LEU A 40 -15.08 12.09 3.78
CA LEU A 40 -16.00 12.15 4.91
C LEU A 40 -15.68 13.34 5.85
N GLY A 41 -14.42 13.54 6.21
CA GLY A 41 -14.02 14.67 7.06
C GLY A 41 -14.35 16.02 6.43
N VAL A 42 -14.02 16.20 5.14
CA VAL A 42 -14.29 17.43 4.40
C VAL A 42 -15.79 17.71 4.30
N ILE A 43 -16.60 16.73 3.85
CA ILE A 43 -18.03 16.97 3.65
C ILE A 43 -18.76 17.23 4.96
N LEU A 44 -18.35 16.57 6.06
CA LEU A 44 -18.93 16.83 7.37
C LEU A 44 -18.57 18.22 7.89
N GLY A 45 -17.34 18.68 7.68
CA GLY A 45 -16.95 20.05 8.01
C GLY A 45 -17.74 21.09 7.21
N VAL A 46 -17.86 20.92 5.90
CA VAL A 46 -18.64 21.83 5.04
C VAL A 46 -20.13 21.79 5.40
N ALA A 47 -20.67 20.60 5.69
CA ALA A 47 -22.07 20.45 6.08
C ALA A 47 -22.37 21.13 7.42
N ALA A 48 -21.47 21.01 8.40
CA ALA A 48 -21.58 21.66 9.71
C ALA A 48 -21.47 23.19 9.63
N ALA A 49 -20.70 23.71 8.67
CA ALA A 49 -20.50 25.14 8.49
C ALA A 49 -21.66 25.81 7.73
N THR A 50 -22.21 25.14 6.71
CA THR A 50 -23.11 25.79 5.73
C THR A 50 -24.57 25.35 5.82
N TYR A 51 -24.83 24.12 6.27
CA TYR A 51 -26.16 23.48 6.20
C TYR A 51 -26.81 23.51 4.79
N GLU A 52 -26.01 23.68 3.73
CA GLU A 52 -26.51 23.73 2.35
C GLU A 52 -26.01 22.52 1.56
N THR A 53 -26.92 21.61 1.21
CA THR A 53 -26.60 20.37 0.48
C THR A 53 -25.83 20.63 -0.82
N ARG A 54 -26.15 21.72 -1.54
CA ARG A 54 -25.50 22.06 -2.80
C ARG A 54 -24.01 22.37 -2.62
N ILE A 55 -23.66 23.14 -1.58
CA ILE A 55 -22.26 23.45 -1.27
C ILE A 55 -21.52 22.17 -0.86
N VAL A 56 -22.14 21.32 -0.03
CA VAL A 56 -21.54 20.05 0.40
C VAL A 56 -21.24 19.13 -0.79
N ILE A 57 -22.17 19.00 -1.74
CA ILE A 57 -21.96 18.16 -2.93
C ILE A 57 -20.81 18.72 -3.79
N ILE A 58 -20.79 20.03 -4.05
CA ILE A 58 -19.73 20.66 -4.85
C ILE A 58 -18.37 20.46 -4.19
N ALA A 59 -18.26 20.75 -2.89
CA ALA A 59 -17.03 20.58 -2.14
C ALA A 59 -16.61 19.11 -2.05
N GLY A 60 -17.55 18.21 -1.82
CA GLY A 60 -17.30 16.77 -1.75
C GLY A 60 -16.83 16.17 -3.06
N LEU A 61 -17.42 16.56 -4.19
CA LEU A 61 -16.95 16.14 -5.52
C LEU A 61 -15.56 16.71 -5.82
N ALA A 62 -15.33 18.00 -5.53
CA ALA A 62 -14.01 18.61 -5.71
C ALA A 62 -12.94 17.88 -4.88
N ALA A 63 -13.22 17.61 -3.60
CA ALA A 63 -12.34 16.85 -2.72
C ALA A 63 -12.12 15.43 -3.23
N THR A 64 -13.17 14.75 -3.70
CA THR A 64 -13.10 13.39 -4.25
C THR A 64 -12.11 13.30 -5.42
N PHE A 65 -12.23 14.17 -6.41
CA PHE A 65 -11.34 14.14 -7.57
C PHE A 65 -9.92 14.59 -7.22
N ALA A 66 -9.77 15.64 -6.40
CA ALA A 66 -8.47 16.11 -5.95
C ALA A 66 -7.72 15.02 -5.18
N GLU A 67 -8.40 14.34 -4.24
CA GLU A 67 -7.83 13.25 -3.45
C GLU A 67 -7.46 12.05 -4.31
N SER A 68 -8.36 11.62 -5.20
CA SER A 68 -8.12 10.46 -6.04
C SER A 68 -6.91 10.64 -6.97
N ILE A 69 -6.75 11.84 -7.55
CA ILE A 69 -5.60 12.18 -8.38
C ILE A 69 -4.33 12.28 -7.54
N SER A 70 -4.42 12.92 -6.37
CA SER A 70 -3.31 13.03 -5.42
C SER A 70 -2.77 11.66 -5.02
N MET A 71 -3.65 10.76 -4.58
CA MET A 71 -3.28 9.40 -4.18
C MET A 71 -2.74 8.56 -5.33
N ALA A 72 -3.30 8.69 -6.54
CA ALA A 72 -2.74 8.05 -7.73
C ALA A 72 -1.32 8.55 -8.03
N ALA A 73 -1.07 9.85 -7.92
CA ALA A 73 0.24 10.45 -8.15
C ALA A 73 1.26 10.04 -7.07
N VAL A 74 0.84 9.96 -5.80
CA VAL A 74 1.68 9.46 -4.71
C VAL A 74 2.06 8.00 -4.96
N ALA A 75 1.08 7.14 -5.26
CA ALA A 75 1.34 5.74 -5.57
C ALA A 75 2.28 5.57 -6.78
N TYR A 76 2.07 6.35 -7.84
CA TYR A 76 2.97 6.36 -9.01
C TYR A 76 4.40 6.73 -8.62
N THR A 77 4.58 7.86 -7.95
CA THR A 77 5.91 8.41 -7.65
C THR A 77 6.64 7.57 -6.61
N SER A 78 5.96 7.02 -5.61
CA SER A 78 6.53 6.09 -4.64
C SER A 78 6.98 4.78 -5.29
N THR A 79 6.12 4.12 -6.06
CA THR A 79 6.51 2.86 -6.74
C THR A 79 7.61 3.11 -7.78
N LYS A 80 7.57 4.23 -8.50
CA LYS A 80 8.64 4.60 -9.43
C LYS A 80 9.96 4.87 -8.72
N ALA A 81 9.94 5.51 -7.56
CA ALA A 81 11.15 5.73 -6.76
C ALA A 81 11.77 4.40 -6.30
N GLU A 82 10.96 3.42 -5.90
CA GLU A 82 11.43 2.07 -5.57
C GLU A 82 12.06 1.37 -6.80
N GLU A 83 11.42 1.46 -7.98
CA GLU A 83 11.95 0.93 -9.24
C GLU A 83 13.27 1.58 -9.66
N ASP A 84 13.36 2.91 -9.55
CA ASP A 84 14.56 3.67 -9.90
C ASP A 84 15.69 3.38 -8.91
N PHE A 85 15.38 3.25 -7.61
CA PHE A 85 16.34 2.86 -6.59
C PHE A 85 16.88 1.45 -6.83
N TYR A 86 15.99 0.46 -7.04
CA TYR A 86 16.38 -0.91 -7.37
C TYR A 86 17.29 -0.94 -8.61
N ARG A 87 16.90 -0.26 -9.69
CA ARG A 87 17.70 -0.20 -10.92
C ARG A 87 19.07 0.43 -10.69
N SER A 88 19.15 1.47 -9.85
CA SER A 88 20.42 2.12 -9.54
C SER A 88 21.39 1.21 -8.79
N GLN A 89 20.90 0.38 -7.88
CA GLN A 89 21.72 -0.58 -7.14
C GLN A 89 22.09 -1.76 -8.04
N TYR A 90 21.13 -2.27 -8.81
CA TYR A 90 21.37 -3.36 -9.76
C TYR A 90 22.49 -3.05 -10.74
N GLU A 91 22.54 -1.84 -11.32
CA GLU A 91 23.61 -1.48 -12.27
C GLU A 91 24.98 -1.28 -11.58
N LYS A 92 25.01 -0.85 -10.31
CA LYS A 92 26.26 -0.75 -9.54
C LYS A 92 26.81 -2.13 -9.24
N GLU A 93 25.98 -2.98 -8.65
CA GLU A 93 26.32 -4.34 -8.23
C GLU A 93 26.74 -5.18 -9.45
N LYS A 94 26.01 -5.05 -10.54
CA LYS A 94 26.36 -5.69 -11.81
C LYS A 94 27.75 -5.28 -12.29
N ALA A 95 28.13 -4.01 -12.17
CA ALA A 95 29.46 -3.55 -12.56
C ALA A 95 30.57 -4.08 -11.64
N GLU A 96 30.29 -4.29 -10.36
CA GLU A 96 31.21 -4.86 -9.36
C GLU A 96 31.40 -6.37 -9.56
N VAL A 97 30.32 -7.11 -9.74
CA VAL A 97 30.30 -8.52 -10.14
C VAL A 97 30.99 -8.74 -11.50
N GLU A 98 30.79 -7.83 -12.46
CA GLU A 98 31.43 -7.94 -13.78
C GLU A 98 32.95 -7.78 -13.71
N LYS A 99 33.44 -6.87 -12.84
CA LYS A 99 34.87 -6.66 -12.55
C LYS A 99 35.47 -7.83 -11.77
N GLY A 100 34.66 -8.58 -11.03
CA GLY A 100 35.11 -9.69 -10.19
C GLY A 100 36.04 -9.22 -9.07
N SER A 101 35.67 -8.12 -8.41
CA SER A 101 36.48 -7.55 -7.34
C SER A 101 36.69 -8.56 -6.20
N PRO A 102 37.90 -8.71 -5.64
CA PRO A 102 38.14 -9.54 -4.47
C PRO A 102 37.26 -9.15 -3.26
N THR A 103 36.86 -7.88 -3.19
CA THR A 103 35.95 -7.36 -2.15
C THR A 103 34.59 -8.05 -2.23
N GLU A 104 33.92 -8.04 -3.40
CA GLU A 104 32.62 -8.71 -3.60
C GLU A 104 32.65 -10.20 -3.23
N VAL A 105 33.77 -10.87 -3.51
CA VAL A 105 33.92 -12.30 -3.16
C VAL A 105 34.03 -12.48 -1.64
N GLU A 106 34.67 -11.56 -0.92
CA GLU A 106 34.72 -11.58 0.55
C GLU A 106 33.35 -11.24 1.17
N GLU A 107 32.54 -10.40 0.52
CA GLU A 107 31.20 -10.09 0.99
C GLU A 107 30.27 -11.31 0.98
N VAL A 108 30.28 -12.09 -0.12
CA VAL A 108 29.59 -13.40 -0.17
C VAL A 108 30.08 -14.31 0.96
N ARG A 109 31.39 -14.34 1.21
CA ARG A 109 32.00 -15.16 2.27
C ARG A 109 31.53 -14.70 3.65
N GLU A 110 31.48 -13.41 3.91
CA GLU A 110 31.07 -12.84 5.18
C GLU A 110 29.57 -13.05 5.47
N ILE A 111 28.70 -12.91 4.46
CA ILE A 111 27.27 -13.20 4.58
C ILE A 111 27.05 -14.65 5.04
N TYR A 112 27.68 -15.63 4.37
CA TYR A 112 27.55 -17.03 4.76
C TYR A 112 28.24 -17.35 6.09
N ARG A 113 29.34 -16.68 6.42
CA ARG A 113 30.00 -16.81 7.73
C ARG A 113 29.06 -16.38 8.87
N ARG A 114 28.34 -15.27 8.69
CA ARG A 114 27.30 -14.80 9.64
C ARG A 114 26.13 -15.77 9.75
N ASN A 115 25.79 -16.44 8.67
CA ASN A 115 24.79 -17.52 8.65
C ASN A 115 25.29 -18.84 9.28
N GLY A 116 26.50 -18.85 9.86
CA GLY A 116 27.05 -19.99 10.61
C GLY A 116 27.83 -20.99 9.76
N PHE A 117 28.09 -20.70 8.48
CA PHE A 117 28.89 -21.57 7.62
C PHE A 117 30.40 -21.33 7.84
N GLY A 118 31.19 -22.41 7.74
CA GLY A 118 32.63 -22.32 7.95
C GLY A 118 33.43 -23.41 7.24
N GLY A 119 34.76 -23.27 7.32
CA GLY A 119 35.72 -24.24 6.78
C GLY A 119 35.54 -24.49 5.28
N LYS A 120 35.72 -25.74 4.87
CA LYS A 120 35.68 -26.14 3.45
C LYS A 120 34.31 -25.93 2.80
N MET A 121 33.23 -25.99 3.58
CA MET A 121 31.87 -25.80 3.06
C MET A 121 31.64 -24.35 2.63
N LEU A 122 32.10 -23.39 3.45
CA LEU A 122 32.01 -21.96 3.12
C LEU A 122 32.71 -21.66 1.78
N GLU A 123 33.95 -22.11 1.62
CA GLU A 123 34.69 -21.89 0.38
C GLU A 123 34.03 -22.57 -0.84
N ALA A 124 33.41 -23.73 -0.65
CA ALA A 124 32.66 -24.40 -1.71
C ALA A 124 31.42 -23.60 -2.13
N ILE A 125 30.68 -23.03 -1.16
CA ILE A 125 29.51 -22.17 -1.42
C ILE A 125 29.93 -20.91 -2.16
N VAL A 126 30.92 -20.17 -1.63
CA VAL A 126 31.44 -18.94 -2.23
C VAL A 126 31.88 -19.19 -3.66
N LYS A 127 32.69 -20.24 -3.89
CA LYS A 127 33.13 -20.60 -5.24
C LYS A 127 31.97 -20.95 -6.16
N LYS A 128 30.92 -21.59 -5.66
CA LYS A 128 29.77 -21.98 -6.48
C LYS A 128 28.94 -20.75 -6.88
N ILE A 129 28.68 -19.83 -5.96
CA ILE A 129 27.89 -18.62 -6.22
C ILE A 129 28.65 -17.71 -7.19
N THR A 130 29.93 -17.43 -6.91
CA THR A 130 30.79 -16.56 -7.73
C THR A 130 31.14 -17.16 -9.10
N SER A 131 30.84 -18.44 -9.36
CA SER A 131 31.09 -19.07 -10.66
C SER A 131 30.10 -18.66 -11.76
N ASP A 132 28.93 -18.15 -11.39
CA ASP A 132 27.91 -17.69 -12.32
C ASP A 132 27.53 -16.24 -11.98
N LYS A 133 27.86 -15.31 -12.88
CA LYS A 133 27.63 -13.87 -12.65
C LYS A 133 26.17 -13.53 -12.39
N LYS A 134 25.22 -14.26 -12.99
CA LYS A 134 23.81 -14.00 -12.78
C LYS A 134 23.38 -14.45 -11.39
N VAL A 135 23.78 -15.65 -10.99
CA VAL A 135 23.49 -16.17 -9.64
C VAL A 135 24.17 -15.32 -8.58
N TRP A 136 25.39 -14.86 -8.83
CA TRP A 136 26.11 -13.97 -7.94
C TRP A 136 25.41 -12.62 -7.80
N LEU A 137 25.05 -11.97 -8.91
CA LEU A 137 24.33 -10.70 -8.88
C LEU A 137 22.96 -10.84 -8.18
N ASP A 138 22.18 -11.86 -8.53
CA ASP A 138 20.90 -12.12 -7.88
C ASP A 138 21.10 -12.36 -6.37
N PHE A 139 22.16 -13.08 -5.96
CA PHE A 139 22.51 -13.27 -4.56
C PHE A 139 22.85 -11.95 -3.86
N MET A 140 23.71 -11.11 -4.42
CA MET A 140 24.09 -9.83 -3.80
C MET A 140 22.87 -8.91 -3.65
N MET A 141 22.04 -8.81 -4.69
CA MET A 141 20.80 -8.02 -4.63
C MET A 141 19.87 -8.45 -3.49
N HIS A 142 19.72 -9.75 -3.22
CA HIS A 142 18.79 -10.25 -2.19
C HIS A 142 19.43 -10.35 -0.80
N GLU A 143 20.64 -10.89 -0.69
CA GLU A 143 21.24 -11.27 0.60
C GLU A 143 22.12 -10.16 1.18
N GLU A 144 22.75 -9.34 0.34
CA GLU A 144 23.56 -8.22 0.79
C GLU A 144 22.70 -6.94 0.94
N LEU A 145 21.98 -6.58 -0.13
CA LEU A 145 21.21 -5.34 -0.19
C LEU A 145 19.77 -5.47 0.35
N GLY A 146 19.25 -6.69 0.46
CA GLY A 146 17.85 -6.91 0.86
C GLY A 146 16.84 -6.38 -0.14
N LEU A 147 17.19 -6.32 -1.43
CA LEU A 147 16.39 -5.73 -2.50
C LEU A 147 15.80 -6.79 -3.42
N ASP A 148 14.49 -6.99 -3.28
CA ASP A 148 13.70 -7.73 -4.25
C ASP A 148 13.32 -6.86 -5.45
N LYS A 149 13.09 -7.50 -6.60
CA LYS A 149 12.59 -6.81 -7.79
C LYS A 149 11.19 -6.25 -7.53
N PRO A 150 10.96 -4.93 -7.69
CA PRO A 150 9.64 -4.34 -7.51
C PRO A 150 8.58 -4.99 -8.40
N GLN A 151 7.40 -5.25 -7.83
CA GLN A 151 6.29 -5.90 -8.51
C GLN A 151 5.14 -4.92 -8.78
N GLY A 152 4.34 -5.19 -9.81
CA GLY A 152 3.09 -4.46 -10.07
C GLY A 152 3.23 -3.26 -11.00
N GLY A 153 4.38 -2.57 -11.02
CA GLY A 153 4.64 -1.45 -11.92
C GLY A 153 3.96 -0.14 -11.48
N ALA A 154 4.70 0.97 -11.55
CA ALA A 154 4.23 2.27 -11.07
C ALA A 154 2.86 2.71 -11.62
N PHE A 155 2.58 2.46 -12.90
CA PHE A 155 1.30 2.84 -13.51
C PHE A 155 0.10 2.05 -12.96
N ASN A 156 0.26 0.74 -12.73
CA ASN A 156 -0.84 -0.08 -12.22
C ASN A 156 -1.12 0.23 -10.76
N SER A 157 -0.08 0.48 -9.97
CA SER A 157 -0.18 0.97 -8.58
C SER A 157 -0.99 2.27 -8.55
N ALA A 158 -0.62 3.25 -9.36
CA ALA A 158 -1.31 4.53 -9.48
C ALA A 158 -2.80 4.37 -9.84
N LEU A 159 -3.10 3.54 -10.85
CA LEU A 159 -4.47 3.30 -11.30
C LEU A 159 -5.30 2.62 -10.21
N LEU A 160 -4.75 1.60 -9.55
CA LEU A 160 -5.45 0.84 -8.53
C LEU A 160 -5.75 1.71 -7.29
N VAL A 161 -4.75 2.44 -6.80
CA VAL A 161 -4.91 3.34 -5.65
C VAL A 161 -5.89 4.46 -5.99
N GLY A 162 -5.75 5.10 -7.15
CA GLY A 162 -6.62 6.21 -7.57
C GLY A 162 -8.08 5.79 -7.74
N VAL A 163 -8.34 4.65 -8.38
CA VAL A 163 -9.70 4.12 -8.54
C VAL A 163 -10.28 3.69 -7.19
N ALA A 164 -9.48 3.05 -6.33
CA ALA A 164 -9.93 2.68 -4.99
C ALA A 164 -10.29 3.93 -4.17
N ALA A 165 -9.47 4.98 -4.21
CA ALA A 165 -9.76 6.26 -3.57
C ALA A 165 -11.05 6.88 -4.08
N LEU A 166 -11.23 6.93 -5.40
CA LEU A 166 -12.46 7.44 -6.01
C LEU A 166 -13.70 6.69 -5.52
N ILE A 167 -13.66 5.35 -5.51
CA ILE A 167 -14.76 4.51 -5.03
C ILE A 167 -15.01 4.77 -3.54
N GLY A 168 -13.95 4.82 -2.73
CA GLY A 168 -14.04 5.08 -1.29
C GLY A 168 -14.68 6.44 -0.99
N SER A 169 -14.30 7.48 -1.73
CA SER A 169 -14.80 8.85 -1.58
C SER A 169 -16.28 9.03 -1.93
N VAL A 170 -16.81 8.24 -2.87
CA VAL A 170 -18.23 8.33 -3.27
C VAL A 170 -19.16 7.83 -2.18
N ILE A 171 -18.72 6.88 -1.36
CA ILE A 171 -19.52 6.25 -0.29
C ILE A 171 -20.12 7.28 0.68
N PRO A 172 -19.32 8.13 1.37
CA PRO A 172 -19.87 9.14 2.28
C PRO A 172 -20.71 10.19 1.55
N LEU A 173 -20.38 10.50 0.29
CA LEU A 173 -21.07 11.52 -0.50
C LEU A 173 -22.47 11.08 -0.94
N ALA A 174 -22.69 9.77 -1.16
CA ALA A 174 -23.94 9.22 -1.66
C ALA A 174 -25.17 9.68 -0.86
N ALA A 175 -25.06 9.76 0.48
CA ALA A 175 -26.16 10.19 1.34
C ALA A 175 -26.65 11.62 1.03
N PHE A 176 -25.75 12.53 0.64
CA PHE A 176 -26.07 13.94 0.39
C PHE A 176 -26.84 14.16 -0.92
N PHE A 177 -26.83 13.20 -1.86
CA PHE A 177 -27.62 13.29 -3.08
C PHE A 177 -29.11 12.98 -2.87
N PHE A 178 -29.44 12.20 -1.85
CA PHE A 178 -30.80 11.66 -1.66
C PHE A 178 -31.50 12.16 -0.40
N LEU A 179 -30.75 12.69 0.58
CA LEU A 179 -31.29 13.06 1.88
C LEU A 179 -31.08 14.55 2.18
N PRO A 180 -31.96 15.17 3.00
CA PRO A 180 -31.72 16.48 3.57
C PRO A 180 -30.42 16.51 4.38
N VAL A 181 -29.71 17.64 4.39
CA VAL A 181 -28.34 17.78 4.95
C VAL A 181 -28.17 17.17 6.35
N THR A 182 -29.12 17.38 7.26
CA THR A 182 -29.05 16.84 8.63
C THR A 182 -29.13 15.32 8.64
N GLN A 183 -30.04 14.73 7.87
CA GLN A 183 -30.17 13.27 7.75
C GLN A 183 -28.98 12.67 7.00
N ALA A 184 -28.46 13.39 5.99
CA ALA A 184 -27.30 12.99 5.21
C ALA A 184 -26.04 12.89 6.07
N ILE A 185 -25.80 13.83 7.00
CA ILE A 185 -24.67 13.79 7.96
C ILE A 185 -24.67 12.49 8.77
N TYR A 186 -25.80 12.14 9.41
CA TYR A 186 -25.87 10.92 10.21
C TYR A 186 -25.76 9.65 9.35
N SER A 187 -26.38 9.67 8.18
CA SER A 187 -26.37 8.53 7.25
C SER A 187 -24.98 8.29 6.67
N SER A 188 -24.25 9.34 6.29
CA SER A 188 -22.88 9.24 5.79
C SER A 188 -21.92 8.75 6.87
N LEU A 189 -22.11 9.20 8.11
CA LEU A 189 -21.30 8.75 9.26
C LEU A 189 -21.48 7.25 9.51
N VAL A 190 -22.73 6.78 9.60
CA VAL A 190 -23.04 5.36 9.85
C VAL A 190 -22.58 4.48 8.68
N LEU A 191 -22.86 4.90 7.44
CA LEU A 191 -22.45 4.17 6.24
C LEU A 191 -20.92 4.03 6.18
N SER A 192 -20.19 5.12 6.37
CA SER A 192 -18.73 5.13 6.38
C SER A 192 -18.15 4.28 7.51
N ALA A 193 -18.71 4.34 8.71
CA ALA A 193 -18.28 3.51 9.83
C ALA A 193 -18.41 2.02 9.52
N LEU A 194 -19.55 1.61 8.95
CA LEU A 194 -19.80 0.22 8.55
C LEU A 194 -18.86 -0.23 7.43
N VAL A 195 -18.62 0.62 6.43
CA VAL A 195 -17.72 0.31 5.32
C VAL A 195 -16.28 0.19 5.80
N LEU A 196 -15.80 1.10 6.66
CA LEU A 196 -14.46 1.03 7.24
C LEU A 196 -14.29 -0.22 8.11
N PHE A 197 -15.31 -0.56 8.90
CA PHE A 197 -15.31 -1.79 9.68
C PHE A 197 -15.21 -3.02 8.76
N ALA A 198 -16.03 -3.07 7.71
CA ALA A 198 -16.01 -4.14 6.73
C ALA A 198 -14.65 -4.24 6.01
N ALA A 199 -14.05 -3.11 5.63
CA ALA A 199 -12.73 -3.05 5.02
C ALA A 199 -11.66 -3.62 5.96
N GLY A 200 -11.71 -3.30 7.26
CA GLY A 200 -10.83 -3.89 8.27
C GLY A 200 -11.05 -5.40 8.47
N VAL A 201 -12.29 -5.87 8.39
CA VAL A 201 -12.58 -7.31 8.40
C VAL A 201 -11.98 -8.02 7.17
N VAL A 202 -12.13 -7.44 5.98
CA VAL A 202 -11.55 -7.97 4.75
C VAL A 202 -10.03 -8.00 4.85
N LYS A 203 -9.40 -6.89 5.28
CA LYS A 203 -7.96 -6.79 5.57
C LYS A 203 -7.53 -7.96 6.46
N ALA A 204 -8.14 -8.12 7.62
CA ALA A 204 -7.74 -9.15 8.59
C ALA A 204 -7.99 -10.60 8.11
N ARG A 205 -8.95 -10.84 7.22
CA ARG A 205 -9.18 -12.17 6.63
C ARG A 205 -8.14 -12.54 5.58
N LEU A 206 -7.64 -11.54 4.85
CA LEU A 206 -6.65 -11.74 3.79
C LEU A 206 -5.21 -11.63 4.30
N THR A 207 -5.00 -11.07 5.49
CA THR A 207 -3.70 -10.98 6.14
C THR A 207 -3.69 -11.77 7.46
N THR A 208 -3.12 -11.21 8.53
CA THR A 208 -3.07 -11.79 9.86
C THR A 208 -3.82 -10.90 10.85
N GLY A 209 -4.51 -11.50 11.83
CA GLY A 209 -5.14 -10.76 12.93
C GLY A 209 -6.57 -11.20 13.25
N LYS A 210 -7.15 -10.60 14.30
CA LYS A 210 -8.56 -10.82 14.68
C LYS A 210 -9.44 -9.86 13.89
N TRP A 211 -10.40 -10.40 13.13
CA TRP A 211 -11.28 -9.63 12.24
C TRP A 211 -11.94 -8.41 12.91
N TRP A 212 -12.47 -8.59 14.13
CA TRP A 212 -13.16 -7.52 14.85
C TRP A 212 -12.22 -6.41 15.33
N LYS A 213 -10.95 -6.73 15.64
CA LYS A 213 -9.96 -5.74 16.06
C LYS A 213 -9.58 -4.85 14.88
N SER A 214 -9.31 -5.44 13.72
CA SER A 214 -8.94 -4.67 12.53
C SER A 214 -10.09 -3.85 11.99
N GLY A 215 -11.32 -4.39 12.02
CA GLY A 215 -12.52 -3.63 11.71
C GLY A 215 -12.69 -2.42 12.63
N LEU A 216 -12.55 -2.61 13.95
CA LEU A 216 -12.69 -1.54 14.92
C LEU A 216 -11.59 -0.48 14.78
N GLU A 217 -10.35 -0.89 14.51
CA GLU A 217 -9.22 0.00 14.27
C GLU A 217 -9.51 0.96 13.10
N LEU A 218 -9.88 0.42 11.92
CA LEU A 218 -10.17 1.23 10.74
C LEU A 218 -11.38 2.16 10.96
N MET A 219 -12.44 1.63 11.57
CA MET A 219 -13.61 2.42 11.92
C MET A 219 -13.25 3.57 12.86
N MET A 220 -12.49 3.32 13.93
CA MET A 220 -12.12 4.34 14.90
C MET A 220 -11.27 5.45 14.28
N ILE A 221 -10.30 5.11 13.44
CA ILE A 221 -9.46 6.10 12.73
C ILE A 221 -10.34 7.01 11.87
N GLY A 222 -11.24 6.43 11.08
CA GLY A 222 -12.14 7.23 10.24
C GLY A 222 -13.13 8.07 11.02
N MET A 223 -13.67 7.54 12.12
CA MET A 223 -14.59 8.27 13.00
C MET A 223 -13.92 9.43 13.73
N ILE A 224 -12.66 9.27 14.16
CA ILE A 224 -11.89 10.37 14.76
C ILE A 224 -11.68 11.48 13.72
N SER A 225 -11.27 11.13 12.50
CA SER A 225 -11.11 12.10 11.41
C SER A 225 -12.42 12.84 11.11
N ALA A 226 -13.53 12.12 11.03
CA ALA A 226 -14.86 12.69 10.83
C ALA A 226 -15.26 13.69 11.92
N ILE A 227 -15.01 13.35 13.19
CA ILE A 227 -15.28 14.24 14.33
C ILE A 227 -14.44 15.51 14.24
N VAL A 228 -13.14 15.39 13.92
CA VAL A 228 -12.26 16.55 13.76
C VAL A 228 -12.74 17.44 12.61
N GLY A 229 -13.06 16.87 11.44
CA GLY A 229 -13.57 17.62 10.29
C GLY A 229 -14.87 18.36 10.62
N TYR A 230 -15.82 17.68 11.25
CA TYR A 230 -17.07 18.29 11.71
C TYR A 230 -16.82 19.43 12.71
N ALA A 231 -15.95 19.21 13.70
CA ALA A 231 -15.65 20.21 14.73
C ALA A 231 -15.01 21.47 14.12
N VAL A 232 -14.05 21.32 13.20
CA VAL A 232 -13.45 22.45 12.48
C VAL A 232 -14.51 23.22 11.70
N GLY A 233 -15.38 22.53 10.98
CA GLY A 233 -16.48 23.14 10.24
C GLY A 233 -17.45 23.90 11.14
N ALA A 234 -17.87 23.30 12.25
CA ALA A 234 -18.76 23.93 13.21
C ALA A 234 -18.15 25.18 13.87
N LEU A 235 -16.85 25.13 14.23
CA LEU A 235 -16.15 26.28 14.81
C LEU A 235 -16.01 27.44 13.83
N LEU A 236 -15.60 27.15 12.60
CA LEU A 236 -15.41 28.17 11.57
C LEU A 236 -16.74 28.72 11.04
N GLY A 237 -17.78 27.89 10.95
CA GLY A 237 -19.13 28.33 10.60
C GLY A 237 -19.67 29.37 11.58
N VAL A 238 -19.39 29.23 12.87
CA VAL A 238 -19.77 30.21 13.90
C VAL A 238 -18.89 31.47 13.85
N ALA A 239 -17.61 31.34 13.47
CA ALA A 239 -16.67 32.46 13.45
C ALA A 239 -16.75 33.35 12.19
N ILE A 240 -17.28 32.81 11.08
CA ILE A 240 -17.33 33.47 9.76
C ILE A 240 -18.77 33.91 9.38
N ALA A 241 -19.79 33.45 10.10
CA ALA A 241 -21.19 33.89 9.95
C ALA A 241 -21.45 35.26 10.63
#